data_AF-A0A970PYX1-F1
#
_entry.id   AF-A0A970PYX1-F1
#
_cell.length_a   1.000
_cell.length_b   1.000
_cell.length_c   1.000
_cell.angle_alpha   90.00
_cell.angle_beta   90.00
_cell.angle_gamma   90.00
#
_symmetry.space_group_name_H-M   'P 1'
#
loop_
_entity.id
_entity.type
_entity.pdbx_description
1 polymer ?
#
loop_
_entity_poly.entity_id
_entity_poly.type
_entity_poly.pdbx_seq_one_letter_code
_entity_poly.pdbx_strand_id
1 'polypeptide(L)'
;NPNKNIAGAQAVAAHIQRTKPKQFIYLYHKNSPADSINSQLSWYLRQADSCFEGEKSIISIPLNKEKFVLKEVIDLNKFRDDIIVYYFSENLQLLNSVASELAQTRDMLLVTKSYLVFSKVVKSPTNYVYI
;
A
#
# COMPACT_ATOMS: atom_id res chain seq x y z
N ASN A 1 14.32 -3.67 15.92
CA ASN A 1 13.40 -4.11 17.01
C ASN A 1 12.17 -4.76 16.36
N PRO A 2 12.07 -6.09 16.32
CA PRO A 2 11.16 -6.85 15.45
C PRO A 2 9.66 -6.65 15.74
N ASN A 3 9.29 -6.22 16.95
CA ASN A 3 7.89 -6.04 17.35
C ASN A 3 7.19 -4.82 16.74
N LYS A 4 7.92 -3.89 16.11
CA LYS A 4 7.35 -2.62 15.62
C LYS A 4 6.80 -2.70 14.19
N ASN A 5 7.29 -3.63 13.36
CA ASN A 5 6.77 -3.85 11.99
C ASN A 5 5.44 -4.63 12.01
N ILE A 6 5.23 -5.44 13.05
CA ILE A 6 4.02 -6.23 13.30
C ILE A 6 2.76 -5.33 13.31
N ALA A 7 2.82 -4.21 14.03
CA ALA A 7 1.70 -3.26 14.12
C ALA A 7 1.36 -2.60 12.77
N GLY A 8 2.38 -2.33 11.94
CA GLY A 8 2.18 -1.72 10.62
C GLY A 8 1.50 -2.66 9.64
N ALA A 9 2.02 -3.88 9.51
CA ALA A 9 1.46 -4.90 8.61
C ALA A 9 0.02 -5.28 9.00
N GLN A 10 -0.25 -5.43 10.30
CA GLN A 10 -1.60 -5.71 10.80
C GLN A 10 -2.58 -4.57 10.49
N ALA A 11 -2.19 -3.32 10.74
CA ALA A 11 -3.04 -2.15 10.48
C ALA A 11 -3.36 -2.01 8.99
N VAL A 12 -2.37 -2.23 8.12
CA VAL A 12 -2.56 -2.20 6.66
C VAL A 12 -3.47 -3.34 6.21
N ALA A 13 -3.27 -4.57 6.69
CA ALA A 13 -4.14 -5.70 6.36
C ALA A 13 -5.59 -5.43 6.78
N ALA A 14 -5.81 -4.95 8.00
CA ALA A 14 -7.14 -4.58 8.50
C ALA A 14 -7.77 -3.44 7.68
N HIS A 15 -6.97 -2.47 7.22
CA HIS A 15 -7.45 -1.41 6.35
C HIS A 15 -7.90 -1.95 4.99
N ILE A 16 -7.06 -2.74 4.31
CA ILE A 16 -7.38 -3.37 3.01
C ILE A 16 -8.66 -4.19 3.11
N GLN A 17 -8.82 -4.98 4.19
CA GLN A 17 -10.01 -5.81 4.41
C GLN A 17 -11.32 -5.00 4.48
N ARG A 18 -11.29 -3.81 5.07
CA ARG A 18 -12.47 -2.93 5.18
C ARG A 18 -12.84 -2.23 3.88
N THR A 19 -11.97 -2.28 2.88
CA THR A 19 -12.15 -1.54 1.63
C THR A 19 -12.90 -2.37 0.60
N LYS A 20 -13.64 -1.69 -0.29
CA LYS A 20 -14.40 -2.33 -1.37
C LYS A 20 -13.53 -2.99 -2.46
N PRO A 21 -12.42 -2.40 -2.94
CA PRO A 21 -11.65 -2.96 -4.06
C PRO A 21 -11.18 -4.39 -3.79
N LYS A 22 -11.41 -5.32 -4.73
CA LYS A 22 -10.95 -6.73 -4.64
C LYS A 22 -9.48 -6.90 -5.02
N GLN A 23 -8.81 -5.80 -5.34
CA GLN A 23 -7.42 -5.76 -5.73
C GLN A 23 -6.74 -4.58 -5.03
N PHE A 24 -5.46 -4.73 -4.74
CA PHE A 24 -4.61 -3.62 -4.36
C PHE A 24 -3.22 -3.76 -4.97
N ILE A 25 -2.54 -2.62 -5.08
CA ILE A 25 -1.21 -2.50 -5.64
C ILE A 25 -0.21 -2.43 -4.50
N TYR A 26 0.81 -3.28 -4.56
CA TYR A 26 1.88 -3.30 -3.59
C TYR A 26 3.18 -2.79 -4.23
N LEU A 27 3.57 -1.58 -3.86
CA LEU A 27 4.83 -0.95 -4.31
C LEU A 27 5.92 -1.25 -3.28
N TYR A 28 7.08 -1.70 -3.74
CA TYR A 28 8.21 -2.03 -2.86
C TYR A 28 9.54 -1.82 -3.57
N HIS A 29 10.59 -1.49 -2.82
CA HIS A 29 11.95 -1.44 -3.37
C HIS A 29 12.57 -2.83 -3.33
N LYS A 30 12.99 -3.34 -4.49
CA LYS A 30 13.54 -4.70 -4.60
C LYS A 30 14.97 -4.75 -4.05
N ASN A 31 15.23 -5.62 -3.07
CA ASN A 31 16.57 -6.10 -2.72
C ASN A 31 16.76 -7.56 -3.14
N SER A 32 15.69 -8.35 -3.08
CA SER A 32 15.64 -9.77 -3.39
C SER A 32 14.26 -10.18 -3.94
N PRO A 33 14.12 -11.35 -4.60
CA PRO A 33 12.82 -11.87 -5.04
C PRO A 33 11.80 -12.10 -3.91
N ALA A 34 12.27 -12.33 -2.68
CA ALA A 34 11.43 -12.50 -1.50
C ALA A 34 10.72 -11.20 -1.07
N ASP A 35 11.11 -10.05 -1.61
CA ASP A 35 10.50 -8.75 -1.29
C ASP A 35 9.19 -8.48 -2.05
N SER A 36 8.76 -9.40 -2.92
CA SER A 36 7.51 -9.29 -3.68
C SER A 36 6.28 -8.99 -2.81
N ILE A 37 6.29 -9.46 -1.55
CA ILE A 37 5.46 -8.96 -0.47
C ILE A 37 6.17 -9.14 0.86
N ASN A 38 6.07 -8.18 1.76
CA ASN A 38 6.56 -8.37 3.12
C ASN A 38 5.85 -9.57 3.79
N SER A 39 6.62 -10.51 4.34
CA SER A 39 6.10 -11.75 4.90
C SER A 39 5.09 -11.55 6.03
N GLN A 40 5.22 -10.49 6.84
CA GLN A 40 4.26 -10.16 7.88
C GLN A 40 2.94 -9.70 7.29
N LEU A 41 2.97 -8.81 6.29
CA LEU A 41 1.75 -8.37 5.61
C LEU A 41 1.07 -9.56 4.90
N SER A 42 1.84 -10.42 4.23
CA SER A 42 1.31 -11.64 3.61
C SER A 42 0.63 -12.55 4.62
N TRP A 43 1.23 -12.75 5.79
CA TRP A 43 0.64 -13.56 6.85
C TRP A 43 -0.68 -12.98 7.38
N TYR A 44 -0.74 -11.66 7.62
CA TYR A 44 -1.97 -11.02 8.09
C TYR A 44 -3.09 -11.02 7.05
N LEU A 45 -2.75 -10.94 5.75
CA LEU A 45 -3.73 -11.07 4.68
C LEU A 45 -4.29 -12.50 4.61
N ARG A 46 -3.43 -13.52 4.76
CA ARG A 46 -3.85 -14.94 4.77
C ARG A 46 -4.65 -15.35 6.02
N GLN A 47 -4.31 -14.80 7.17
CA GLN A 47 -5.09 -14.98 8.39
C GLN A 47 -6.50 -14.38 8.28
N ALA A 48 -6.67 -13.40 7.40
CA ALA A 48 -7.97 -12.85 7.08
C ALA A 48 -8.80 -13.86 6.29
N ASP A 49 -8.19 -14.58 5.34
CA ASP A 49 -8.85 -15.45 4.36
C ASP A 49 -9.76 -16.52 4.98
N SER A 50 -9.53 -16.95 6.24
CA SER A 50 -10.44 -17.88 6.93
C SER A 50 -11.84 -17.31 7.20
N CYS A 51 -12.05 -16.00 7.01
CA CYS A 51 -13.33 -15.30 7.22
C CYS A 51 -13.93 -14.67 5.94
N PHE A 52 -13.34 -14.84 4.74
CA PHE A 52 -13.78 -14.10 3.54
C PHE A 52 -14.31 -14.97 2.40
N GLU A 53 -15.48 -14.60 1.88
CA GLU A 53 -15.93 -14.93 0.52
C GLU A 53 -15.19 -14.06 -0.51
N GLY A 54 -13.91 -14.36 -0.76
CA GLY A 54 -13.16 -13.81 -1.90
C GLY A 54 -11.79 -13.27 -1.54
N GLU A 55 -10.76 -13.94 -2.04
CA GLU A 55 -9.36 -13.53 -1.94
C GLU A 55 -9.17 -12.14 -2.56
N LYS A 56 -8.68 -11.17 -1.77
CA LYS A 56 -8.18 -9.91 -2.32
C LYS A 56 -6.92 -10.23 -3.14
N SER A 57 -6.89 -9.83 -4.40
CA SER A 57 -5.72 -10.02 -5.27
C SER A 57 -4.67 -8.93 -5.05
N ILE A 58 -3.39 -9.30 -5.22
CA ILE A 58 -2.24 -8.41 -5.01
C ILE A 58 -1.49 -8.25 -6.33
N ILE A 59 -1.28 -7.00 -6.76
CA ILE A 59 -0.35 -6.68 -7.85
C ILE A 59 0.92 -6.11 -7.23
N SER A 60 1.97 -6.93 -7.18
CA SER A 60 3.28 -6.53 -6.66
C SER A 60 4.13 -5.87 -7.74
N ILE A 61 4.52 -4.62 -7.54
CA ILE A 61 5.30 -3.82 -8.49
C ILE A 61 6.62 -3.41 -7.85
N PRO A 62 7.76 -3.97 -8.32
CA PRO A 62 9.07 -3.59 -7.83
C PRO A 62 9.45 -2.19 -8.33
N LEU A 63 9.89 -1.35 -7.42
CA LEU A 63 10.53 -0.07 -7.68
C LEU A 63 12.05 -0.27 -7.70
N ASN A 64 12.71 0.32 -8.70
CA ASN A 64 14.16 0.33 -8.80
C ASN A 64 14.71 1.43 -7.85
N LYS A 65 15.69 1.08 -7.02
CA LYS A 65 16.38 2.02 -6.13
C LYS A 65 17.17 3.10 -6.85
N GLU A 66 17.52 2.87 -8.11
CA GLU A 66 18.25 3.83 -8.96
C GLU A 66 17.28 4.78 -9.69
N LYS A 67 16.00 4.38 -9.84
CA LYS A 67 14.97 5.20 -10.47
C LYS A 67 14.11 5.85 -9.40
N PHE A 68 14.38 7.12 -9.16
CA PHE A 68 13.66 7.91 -8.15
C PHE A 68 12.24 8.28 -8.59
N VAL A 69 11.93 8.15 -9.89
CA VAL A 69 10.69 8.65 -10.47
C VAL A 69 9.71 7.49 -10.70
N LEU A 70 8.59 7.49 -9.96
CA LEU A 70 7.57 6.45 -10.01
C LEU A 70 6.90 6.37 -11.39
N LYS A 71 6.58 7.51 -12.00
CA LYS A 71 5.94 7.55 -13.34
C LYS A 71 6.76 6.88 -14.46
N GLU A 72 8.07 6.70 -14.26
CA GLU A 72 8.95 5.99 -15.22
C GLU A 72 8.85 4.46 -15.08
N VAL A 73 8.26 3.98 -13.98
CA VAL A 73 8.12 2.56 -13.65
C VAL A 73 6.68 2.10 -13.86
N ILE A 74 5.71 2.96 -13.61
CA ILE A 74 4.30 2.60 -13.58
C ILE A 74 3.42 3.76 -14.05
N ASP A 75 2.47 3.46 -14.94
CA ASP A 75 1.36 4.35 -15.23
C ASP A 75 0.28 4.19 -14.16
N LEU A 76 0.30 5.10 -13.19
CA LEU A 76 -0.61 5.12 -12.06
C LEU A 76 -2.09 5.26 -12.47
N ASN A 77 -2.39 5.73 -13.69
CA ASN A 77 -3.77 5.87 -14.15
C ASN A 77 -4.45 4.53 -14.41
N LYS A 78 -3.67 3.46 -14.62
CA LYS A 78 -4.19 2.09 -14.80
C LYS A 78 -4.84 1.52 -13.53
N PHE A 79 -4.42 2.03 -12.36
CA PHE A 79 -4.85 1.57 -11.04
C PHE A 79 -5.72 2.63 -10.39
N ARG A 80 -6.81 2.97 -11.10
CA ARG A 80 -7.62 4.16 -10.81
C ARG A 80 -8.43 4.00 -9.54
N ASP A 81 -8.97 2.82 -9.31
CA ASP A 81 -9.88 2.53 -8.18
C ASP A 81 -9.22 1.63 -7.12
N ASP A 82 -7.96 1.25 -7.34
CA ASP A 82 -7.21 0.39 -6.45
C ASP A 82 -6.53 1.18 -5.32
N ILE A 83 -6.40 0.50 -4.19
CA ILE A 83 -5.55 0.96 -3.10
C ILE A 83 -4.09 0.72 -3.47
N ILE A 84 -3.25 1.70 -3.20
CA ILE A 84 -1.80 1.57 -3.31
C ILE A 84 -1.21 1.49 -1.92
N VAL A 85 -0.55 0.36 -1.65
CA VAL A 85 0.25 0.13 -0.46
C VAL A 85 1.71 0.26 -0.85
N TYR A 86 2.40 1.26 -0.33
CA TYR A 86 3.82 1.45 -0.53
C TYR A 86 4.59 1.01 0.71
N TYR A 87 5.33 -0.10 0.60
CA TYR A 87 6.33 -0.52 1.59
C TYR A 87 7.61 0.29 1.38
N PHE A 88 7.81 1.29 2.23
CA PHE A 88 8.77 2.34 1.93
C PHE A 88 10.22 1.96 2.24
N SER A 89 11.13 2.56 1.48
CA SER A 89 12.58 2.46 1.70
C SER A 89 13.02 3.27 2.92
N GLU A 90 14.04 2.79 3.64
CA GLU A 90 14.73 3.59 4.68
C GLU A 90 15.53 4.76 4.07
N ASN A 91 15.81 4.72 2.75
CA ASN A 91 16.38 5.86 2.04
C ASN A 91 15.30 6.96 1.90
N LEU A 92 15.47 8.04 2.67
CA LEU A 92 14.54 9.17 2.72
C LEU A 92 14.32 9.84 1.36
N GLN A 93 15.33 9.89 0.49
CA GLN A 93 15.19 10.48 -0.84
C GLN A 93 14.23 9.66 -1.71
N LEU A 94 14.37 8.33 -1.69
CA LEU A 94 13.44 7.42 -2.39
C LEU A 94 12.04 7.46 -1.81
N LEU A 95 11.92 7.46 -0.47
CA LEU A 95 10.63 7.60 0.21
C LEU A 95 9.93 8.90 -0.21
N ASN A 96 10.61 10.05 -0.09
CA ASN A 96 10.03 11.35 -0.39
C ASN A 96 9.63 11.48 -1.85
N SER A 97 10.45 10.95 -2.78
CA SER A 97 10.15 11.00 -4.21
C SER A 97 8.87 10.23 -4.54
N VAL A 98 8.79 8.96 -4.12
CA VAL A 98 7.62 8.10 -4.36
C VAL A 98 6.38 8.65 -3.65
N ALA A 99 6.51 9.08 -2.39
CA ALA A 99 5.39 9.63 -1.62
C ALA A 99 4.86 10.92 -2.24
N SER A 100 5.74 11.81 -2.72
CA SER A 100 5.33 13.06 -3.37
C SER A 100 4.59 12.81 -4.67
N GLU A 101 5.03 11.84 -5.48
CA GLU A 101 4.32 11.49 -6.72
C GLU A 101 2.96 10.85 -6.46
N LEU A 102 2.85 9.98 -5.46
CA LEU A 102 1.56 9.40 -5.07
C LEU A 102 0.60 10.48 -4.55
N ALA A 103 1.08 11.38 -3.69
CA ALA A 103 0.28 12.45 -3.10
C ALA A 103 -0.25 13.48 -4.13
N GLN A 104 0.38 13.59 -5.31
CA GLN A 104 -0.13 14.46 -6.38
C GLN A 104 -1.45 13.99 -6.97
N THR A 105 -1.76 12.69 -6.89
CA THR A 105 -2.91 12.08 -7.58
C THR A 105 -3.81 11.27 -6.66
N ARG A 106 -3.43 11.11 -5.40
CA ARG A 106 -4.08 10.21 -4.44
C ARG A 106 -4.09 10.80 -3.04
N ASP A 107 -5.15 10.49 -2.30
CA ASP A 107 -5.26 10.78 -0.87
C ASP A 107 -4.47 9.74 -0.07
N MET A 108 -3.72 10.20 0.91
CA MET A 108 -3.04 9.35 1.87
C MET A 108 -4.04 8.93 2.96
N LEU A 109 -4.30 7.63 3.07
CA LEU A 109 -5.29 7.06 3.99
C LEU A 109 -4.69 6.59 5.31
N LEU A 110 -3.46 6.06 5.26
CA LEU A 110 -2.81 5.48 6.43
C LEU A 110 -1.29 5.65 6.32
N VAL A 111 -0.69 6.07 7.43
CA VAL A 111 0.76 6.08 7.62
C VAL A 111 1.09 5.14 8.76
N THR A 112 2.02 4.23 8.51
CA THR A 112 2.60 3.37 9.54
C THR A 112 4.13 3.53 9.53
N LYS A 113 4.81 2.76 10.37
CA LYS A 113 6.29 2.77 10.42
C LYS A 113 6.98 2.14 9.20
N SER A 114 6.25 1.46 8.33
CA SER A 114 6.85 0.80 7.16
C SER A 114 6.00 0.88 5.90
N TYR A 115 4.77 1.41 6.01
CA TYR A 115 3.83 1.50 4.92
C TYR A 115 3.20 2.88 4.84
N LEU A 116 3.01 3.34 3.61
CA LEU A 116 2.08 4.39 3.25
C LEU A 116 0.94 3.78 2.44
N VAL A 117 -0.30 4.10 2.76
CA VAL A 117 -1.48 3.64 2.01
C VAL A 117 -2.14 4.83 1.36
N PHE A 118 -2.41 4.71 0.06
CA PHE A 118 -3.03 5.72 -0.76
C PHE A 118 -4.26 5.15 -1.46
N SER A 119 -5.28 5.96 -1.64
CA SER A 119 -6.35 5.69 -2.59
C SER A 119 -6.49 6.87 -3.52
N LYS A 120 -7.05 6.67 -4.70
CA LYS A 120 -7.52 7.82 -5.47
C LYS A 120 -8.50 8.63 -4.61
N VAL A 121 -8.50 9.95 -4.81
CA VAL A 121 -9.54 10.84 -4.30
C VAL A 121 -10.88 10.34 -4.85
N VAL A 122 -11.59 9.55 -4.06
CA VAL A 122 -13.02 9.37 -4.25
C VAL A 122 -13.63 10.33 -3.25
N LYS A 123 -13.99 11.55 -3.70
CA LYS A 123 -14.94 12.38 -2.97
C LYS A 123 -16.28 11.63 -2.97
N SER A 124 -16.43 10.62 -2.12
CA SER A 124 -17.73 10.18 -1.69
C SER A 124 -18.25 11.22 -0.71
N PRO A 125 -19.51 11.70 -0.87
CA PRO A 125 -20.08 12.70 0.02
C PRO A 125 -20.27 12.05 1.40
N THR A 126 -19.31 12.24 2.30
CA THR A 126 -19.49 11.78 3.68
C THR A 126 -20.15 12.92 4.43
N ASN A 127 -21.46 12.81 4.59
CA ASN A 127 -22.19 13.47 5.66
C ASN A 127 -21.53 13.07 6.98
N TYR A 128 -20.89 14.03 7.65
CA TYR A 128 -20.47 13.85 9.03
C TYR A 128 -21.73 13.69 9.88
N VAL A 129 -21.92 12.51 10.48
CA VAL A 129 -22.75 12.37 11.67
C VAL A 129 -21.78 12.41 12.85
N TYR A 130 -21.79 13.54 13.56
CA TYR A 130 -21.21 13.64 14.89
C TYR A 130 -22.15 12.90 15.85
N ILE A 131 -21.59 11.96 16.62
CA ILE A 131 -22.23 11.38 17.81
C ILE A 131 -21.66 12.11 19.03
#